data_AF-A0A661TKW8-F1
#
_entry.id   AF-A0A661TKW8-F1
#
_cell.length_a   1.000
_cell.length_b   1.000
_cell.length_c   1.000
_cell.angle_alpha   90.00
_cell.angle_beta   90.00
_cell.angle_gamma   90.00
#
_symmetry.space_group_name_H-M   'P 1'
#
loop_
_entity.id
_entity.type
_entity.pdbx_description
1 polymer ?
#
loop_
_entity_poly.entity_id
_entity_poly.type
_entity_poly.pdbx_seq_one_letter_code
_entity_poly.pdbx_strand_id
1 'polypeptide(L)' 'PYHQAIDYMGELFASLCLTEDAKEGVQAFLEKRKPLWEKH' A
#
# COMPACT_ATOMS: atom_id res chain seq x y z
N PRO A 1 26.70 1.36 -2.04
CA PRO A 1 26.12 1.18 -0.67
C PRO A 1 24.84 2.00 -0.42
N TYR A 2 24.83 3.31 -0.69
CA TYR A 2 23.66 4.18 -0.43
C TYR A 2 22.49 3.95 -1.40
N HIS A 3 22.76 3.85 -2.70
CA HIS A 3 21.72 3.64 -3.72
C HIS A 3 20.97 2.31 -3.54
N GLN A 4 21.68 1.22 -3.23
CA GLN A 4 21.08 -0.09 -2.97
C GLN A 4 20.10 -0.11 -1.79
N ALA A 5 20.39 0.69 -0.75
CA ALA A 5 19.48 0.80 0.40
C ALA A 5 18.19 1.53 0.02
N ILE A 6 18.28 2.56 -0.84
CA ILE A 6 17.10 3.29 -1.34
C ILE A 6 16.25 2.40 -2.24
N ASP A 7 16.87 1.65 -3.14
CA ASP A 7 16.13 0.73 -4.03
C ASP A 7 15.41 -0.36 -3.22
N TYR A 8 16.09 -0.95 -2.23
CA TYR A 8 15.49 -1.93 -1.33
C TYR A 8 14.32 -1.35 -0.50
N MET A 9 14.47 -0.12 0.00
CA MET A 9 13.39 0.58 0.69
C MET A 9 12.20 0.89 -0.23
N GLY A 10 12.47 1.23 -1.50
CA GLY A 10 11.44 1.47 -2.51
C GLY A 10 10.64 0.21 -2.84
N GLU A 11 11.30 -0.93 -3.01
CA GLU A 11 10.64 -2.22 -3.24
C GLU A 11 9.79 -2.65 -2.03
N LEU A 12 10.34 -2.52 -0.81
CA LEU A 12 9.61 -2.85 0.40
C LEU A 12 8.39 -1.95 0.58
N PHE A 13 8.54 -0.65 0.34
CA PHE A 13 7.43 0.30 0.39
C PHE A 13 6.35 -0.02 -0.67
N ALA A 14 6.76 -0.33 -1.90
CA ALA A 14 5.84 -0.76 -2.95
C ALA A 14 5.08 -2.04 -2.53
N SER A 15 5.75 -3.00 -1.90
CA SER A 15 5.10 -4.23 -1.41
C SER A 15 4.04 -3.97 -0.33
N LEU A 16 4.23 -2.97 0.54
CA LEU A 16 3.24 -2.59 1.55
C LEU A 16 1.98 -1.98 0.91
N CYS A 17 2.13 -1.30 -0.23
CA CYS A 17 1.02 -0.76 -1.01
C CYS A 17 0.29 -1.81 -1.87
N LEU A 18 0.81 -3.04 -1.96
CA LEU A 18 0.20 -4.12 -2.76
C LEU A 18 -0.82 -4.95 -1.98
N THR A 19 -1.01 -4.72 -0.69
CA THR A 19 -2.06 -5.40 0.08
C THR A 19 -3.44 -4.99 -0.42
N GLU A 20 -4.40 -5.92 -0.37
CA GLU A 20 -5.77 -5.63 -0.80
C GLU A 20 -6.40 -4.53 0.06
N ASP A 21 -6.09 -4.49 1.36
CA ASP A 21 -6.48 -3.38 2.24
C ASP A 21 -5.88 -2.04 1.79
N ALA A 22 -4.61 -1.99 1.37
CA ALA A 22 -4.03 -0.73 0.89
C ALA A 22 -4.75 -0.21 -0.36
N LYS A 23 -5.08 -1.10 -1.30
CA LYS A 23 -5.86 -0.75 -2.50
C LYS A 23 -7.27 -0.28 -2.16
N GLU A 24 -7.95 -1.02 -1.29
CA GLU A 24 -9.32 -0.73 -0.85
C GLU A 24 -9.40 0.60 -0.09
N GLY A 25 -8.43 0.89 0.78
CA GLY A 25 -8.36 2.16 1.51
C GLY A 25 -8.21 3.36 0.57
N VAL A 26 -7.33 3.26 -0.44
CA VAL A 26 -7.13 4.31 -1.45
C VAL A 26 -8.39 4.48 -2.30
N GLN A 27 -8.96 3.38 -2.78
CA GLN A 27 -10.16 3.41 -3.62
C GLN A 27 -11.37 3.99 -2.87
N ALA A 28 -11.61 3.54 -1.64
CA ALA A 28 -12.70 4.04 -0.81
C ALA A 28 -12.57 5.54 -0.51
N PHE A 29 -11.35 6.03 -0.30
CA PHE A 29 -11.06 7.46 -0.13
C PHE A 29 -11.42 8.26 -1.38
N LEU A 30 -10.99 7.80 -2.56
CA LEU A 30 -11.32 8.44 -3.84
C LEU A 30 -12.82 8.46 -4.12
N GLU A 31 -13.52 7.37 -3.79
CA GLU A 31 -14.97 7.22 -3.97
C GLU A 31 -15.81 7.86 -2.85
N LYS A 32 -15.16 8.43 -1.82
CA LYS A 32 -15.82 9.00 -0.62
C LYS A 32 -16.77 8.03 0.09
N ARG A 33 -16.44 6.74 0.06
CA ARG A 33 -17.17 5.69 0.77
C ARG A 33 -16.34 5.17 1.95
N LYS A 34 -16.96 4.35 2.79
CA LYS A 34 -16.22 3.63 3.83
C LYS A 34 -15.50 2.42 3.19
N PRO A 35 -14.23 2.18 3.53
CA PRO A 35 -13.51 0.99 3.08
C PRO A 35 -14.08 -0.28 3.74
N LEU A 36 -14.05 -1.39 2.99
CA LEU A 36 -14.44 -2.72 3.39
C LEU A 36 -13.18 -3.56 3.62
N TRP A 37 -12.67 -3.52 4.84
CA TRP A 37 -11.48 -4.28 5.22
C TRP A 37 -11.74 -5.79 5.22
N GLU A 38 -10.79 -6.57 4.71
CA GLU A 38 -10.84 -8.02 4.90
C GLU A 38 -10.58 -8.34 6.37
N LYS A 39 -11.56 -8.94 7.04
CA LYS A 39 -11.39 -9.42 8.42
C LYS A 39 -10.60 -10.73 8.37
N HIS A 40 -9.34 -10.69 8.76
CA HIS A 40 -8.60 -11.88 9.20
C HIS A 40 -9.00 -12.27 10.63
#